data_AF-A0A966URE9-F1
#
_entry.id   AF-A0A966URE9-F1
#
_cell.length_a   1.000
_cell.length_b   1.000
_cell.length_c   1.000
_cell.angle_alpha   90.00
_cell.angle_beta   90.00
_cell.angle_gamma   90.00
#
_symmetry.space_group_name_H-M   'P 1'
#
loop_
_entity.id
_entity.type
_entity.pdbx_description
1 polymer ?
#
loop_
_entity_poly.entity_id
_entity_poly.type
_entity_poly.pdbx_seq_one_letter_code
_entity_poly.pdbx_strand_id
1 'polypeptide(L)' 'MEYNYSLTISYDGELVSTTRSADLLEIVNAWNKCVDYGDAKEYATYNLSDPNGKMYTKNFYRNGQVSGK' A
#
# COMPACT_ATOMS: atom_id res chain seq x y z
N MET A 1 8.62 -21.35 -2.67
CA MET A 1 8.10 -20.09 -2.11
C MET A 1 7.40 -19.38 -3.25
N GLU A 2 6.16 -18.94 -3.05
CA GLU A 2 5.45 -18.17 -4.07
C GLU A 2 6.04 -16.75 -4.08
N TYR A 3 6.82 -16.44 -5.10
CA TYR A 3 7.48 -15.15 -5.30
C TYR A 3 6.47 -14.14 -5.85
N ASN A 4 5.51 -13.75 -5.01
CA ASN A 4 4.44 -12.85 -5.40
C ASN A 4 4.69 -11.45 -4.84
N TYR A 5 4.34 -10.44 -5.62
CA TYR A 5 4.21 -9.09 -5.10
C TYR A 5 3.06 -9.03 -4.10
N SER A 6 3.18 -8.21 -3.06
CA SER A 6 2.11 -8.00 -2.10
C SER A 6 1.84 -6.53 -1.85
N LEU A 7 0.59 -6.12 -1.98
CA LEU A 7 0.10 -4.82 -1.55
C LEU A 7 -0.74 -5.00 -0.28
N THR A 8 -0.30 -4.43 0.84
CA THR A 8 -1.10 -4.36 2.07
C THR A 8 -1.63 -2.96 2.27
N ILE A 9 -2.90 -2.87 2.66
CA ILE A 9 -3.59 -1.63 2.96
C ILE A 9 -3.99 -1.64 4.42
N SER A 10 -3.53 -0.65 5.17
CA SER A 10 -3.89 -0.46 6.57
C SER A 10 -4.50 0.92 6.80
N TYR A 11 -5.59 0.98 7.56
CA TYR A 11 -6.23 2.21 7.98
C TYR A 11 -6.09 2.35 9.49
N ASP A 12 -5.55 3.47 9.95
CA ASP A 12 -5.34 3.75 11.38
C ASP A 12 -4.56 2.64 12.12
N GLY A 13 -3.67 1.96 11.40
CA GLY A 13 -2.86 0.85 11.90
C GLY A 13 -3.51 -0.54 11.79
N GLU A 14 -4.77 -0.63 11.39
CA GLU A 14 -5.48 -1.90 11.20
C GLU A 14 -5.37 -2.39 9.75
N LEU A 15 -4.99 -3.65 9.55
CA LEU A 15 -4.91 -4.24 8.21
C LEU A 15 -6.32 -4.46 7.65
N VAL A 16 -6.61 -3.83 6.51
CA VAL A 16 -7.94 -3.84 5.87
C VAL A 16 -7.95 -4.70 4.63
N SER A 17 -6.85 -4.74 3.87
CA SER A 17 -6.77 -5.53 2.65
C SER A 17 -5.36 -6.01 2.38
N THR A 18 -5.27 -7.18 1.75
CA THR A 18 -4.02 -7.73 1.21
C THR A 18 -4.29 -8.26 -0.19
N THR A 19 -3.63 -7.66 -1.18
CA THR A 19 -3.63 -8.15 -2.56
C THR A 19 -2.27 -8.79 -2.83
N ARG A 20 -2.27 -10.00 -3.41
CA ARG A 20 -1.05 -10.68 -3.86
C ARG A 20 -1.21 -11.03 -5.34
N SER A 21 -0.16 -10.79 -6.12
CA SER A 21 -0.14 -11.20 -7.53
C SER A 21 1.28 -11.55 -7.96
N ALA A 22 1.40 -12.51 -8.87
CA ALA A 22 2.65 -12.78 -9.59
C ALA A 22 2.87 -11.77 -10.73
N ASP A 23 1.83 -11.04 -11.15
CA ASP A 23 1.88 -10.05 -12.21
C ASP A 23 2.24 -8.67 -11.64
N LEU A 24 3.40 -8.16 -12.06
CA LEU A 24 3.88 -6.83 -11.71
C LEU A 24 2.94 -5.72 -12.21
N LEU A 25 2.37 -5.85 -13.41
CA LEU A 25 1.51 -4.81 -13.98
C LEU A 25 0.22 -4.69 -13.18
N GLU A 26 -0.37 -5.81 -12.78
CA GLU A 26 -1.56 -5.84 -11.94
C GLU A 26 -1.33 -5.16 -10.60
N ILE A 27 -0.27 -5.55 -9.88
CA ILE A 27 -0.01 -5.01 -8.53
C ILE A 27 0.36 -3.53 -8.57
N VAL A 28 1.11 -3.09 -9.59
CA VAL A 28 1.49 -1.68 -9.77
C VAL A 28 0.27 -0.84 -10.14
N ASN A 29 -0.64 -1.37 -10.95
CA ASN A 29 -1.92 -0.70 -11.23
C ASN A 29 -2.76 -0.53 -9.95
N ALA A 30 -2.79 -1.53 -9.06
CA ALA A 30 -3.44 -1.40 -7.75
C ALA A 30 -2.73 -0.34 -6.87
N TRP A 31 -1.41 -0.38 -6.80
CA TRP A 31 -0.59 0.60 -6.06
C TRP A 31 -0.80 2.04 -6.53
N ASN A 32 -0.96 2.24 -7.83
CA ASN A 32 -1.20 3.56 -8.42
C ASN A 32 -2.59 4.12 -8.08
N LYS A 33 -3.55 3.28 -7.70
CA LYS A 33 -4.87 3.73 -7.20
C LYS A 33 -4.82 4.20 -5.75
N CYS A 34 -3.80 3.81 -4.99
CA CYS A 34 -3.58 4.29 -3.62
C CYS A 34 -3.02 5.74 -3.66
N VAL A 35 -3.93 6.72 -3.69
CA VAL A 35 -3.61 8.15 -3.88
C VAL A 35 -4.11 9.06 -2.75
N ASP A 36 -4.89 8.53 -1.80
CA ASP A 36 -5.46 9.25 -0.68
C ASP A 36 -5.58 8.36 0.57
N TYR A 37 -6.21 8.88 1.63
CA TYR A 37 -6.42 8.16 2.88
C TYR A 37 -7.63 7.21 2.86
N GLY A 38 -8.37 7.09 1.75
CA GLY A 38 -9.57 6.26 1.66
C GLY A 38 -10.57 6.52 2.79
N ASP A 39 -10.99 5.44 3.46
CA ASP A 39 -11.91 5.47 4.59
C ASP A 39 -11.23 5.61 5.97
N ALA A 40 -9.90 5.80 6.01
CA ALA A 40 -9.18 5.96 7.26
C ALA A 40 -9.63 7.22 8.01
N LYS A 41 -9.69 7.13 9.35
CA LYS A 41 -10.09 8.25 10.20
C LYS A 41 -8.96 9.26 10.37
N GLU A 42 -7.73 8.79 10.48
CA GLU A 42 -6.53 9.59 10.72
C GLU A 42 -5.51 9.44 9.60
N TYR A 43 -5.15 8.21 9.23
CA TYR A 43 -4.16 7.94 8.18
C TYR A 43 -4.32 6.58 7.52
N ALA A 44 -3.95 6.52 6.24
CA ALA A 44 -3.79 5.26 5.52
C ALA A 44 -2.31 4.97 5.24
N THR A 45 -1.95 3.70 5.38
CA THR A 45 -0.64 3.17 5.02
C THR A 45 -0.80 2.11 3.94
N TYR A 46 -0.10 2.29 2.83
CA TYR A 46 -0.03 1.33 1.75
C TYR A 46 1.40 0.82 1.63
N ASN A 47 1.61 -0.49 1.71
CA ASN A 47 2.93 -1.10 1.51
C ASN A 47 2.90 -2.04 0.30
N LEU A 48 3.77 -1.78 -0.68
CA LEU A 48 4.03 -2.66 -1.81
C LEU A 48 5.38 -3.35 -1.60
N SER A 49 5.34 -4.66 -1.39
CA SER A 49 6.54 -5.51 -1.30
C SER A 49 6.74 -6.28 -2.59
N ASP A 50 7.97 -6.29 -3.08
CA ASP A 50 8.38 -7.14 -4.19
C ASP A 50 8.90 -8.51 -3.70
N PRO A 51 9.00 -9.51 -4.60
CA PRO A 51 9.51 -10.83 -4.24
C PRO A 51 10.99 -10.86 -3.86
N ASN A 52 11.74 -9.79 -4.15
CA ASN A 52 13.16 -9.65 -3.83
C ASN A 52 13.38 -9.01 -2.44
N GLY A 53 12.30 -8.70 -1.71
CA GLY A 53 12.33 -8.14 -0.37
C GLY A 53 12.41 -6.61 -0.32
N LYS A 54 12.30 -5.91 -1.46
CA LYS A 54 12.16 -4.45 -1.47
C LYS A 54 10.73 -4.06 -1.15
N MET A 55 10.57 -3.05 -0.29
CA MET A 55 9.27 -2.51 0.10
C MET A 55 9.18 -1.02 -0.23
N TYR A 56 8.03 -0.60 -0.73
CA TYR A 56 7.66 0.79 -0.97
C TYR A 56 6.47 1.13 -0.09
N THR A 57 6.49 2.30 0.55
CA THR A 57 5.45 2.74 1.47
C THR A 57 4.88 4.09 1.04
N LYS A 58 3.56 4.22 1.07
CA LYS A 58 2.84 5.49 0.98
C LYS A 58 2.06 5.70 2.28
N ASN A 59 2.15 6.89 2.83
CA ASN A 59 1.35 7.32 3.98
C ASN A 59 0.57 8.57 3.62
N PHE A 60 -0.74 8.53 3.83
CA PHE A 60 -1.64 9.66 3.62
C PHE A 60 -2.34 10.00 4.92
N TYR A 61 -2.15 11.22 5.41
CA TYR A 61 -2.80 11.70 6.62
C TYR A 61 -3.98 12.61 6.27
N ARG A 62 -5.07 12.44 6.98
CA ARG A 62 -6.30 13.22 6.77
C ARG A 62 -6.15 14.71 7.07
N ASN A 63 -5.18 15.04 7.93
CA ASN A 63 -4.82 16.41 8.28
C ASN A 63 -4.02 17.14 7.17
N GLY A 64 -3.86 16.54 5.99
CA GLY A 64 -3.13 17.13 4.85
C GLY A 64 -1.62 16.99 4.95
N GLN A 65 -1.09 16.28 5.95
CA GLN A 65 0.32 15.92 5.98
C GLN A 65 0.57 14.82 4.95
N VAL A 66 1.47 15.11 4.01
CA VAL A 66 2.03 14.11 3.11
C VAL A 66 3.39 13.74 3.69
N SER A 67 3.55 12.49 4.13
CA SER A 67 4.87 11.97 4.46
C SER A 67 5.53 11.56 3.15
N GLY A 68 6.33 12.47 2.60
CA GLY A 68 7.17 12.21 1.45
C GLY A 68 8.54 12.83 1.68
N LYS A 69 9.59 12.03 1.55
CA LYS A 69 10.95 12.50 1.35
C LYS A 69 11.45 11.97 0.02
#